data_AF-A0A7X7BH82-F1
#
_entry.id   AF-A0A7X7BH82-F1
#
_cell.length_a   1.000
_cell.length_b   1.000
_cell.length_c   1.000
_cell.angle_alpha   90.00
_cell.angle_beta   90.00
_cell.angle_gamma   90.00
#
_symmetry.space_group_name_H-M   'P 1'
#
loop_
_entity.id
_entity.type
_entity.pdbx_description
1 polymer ?
#
loop_
_entity_poly.entity_id
_entity_poly.type
_entity_poly.pdbx_seq_one_letter_code
_entity_poly.pdbx_strand_id
1 'polypeptide(L)'
;MFAGGLIRIPLGPVPFTLQTMFVWLSGLLLTPAAATYATLLHLMLKLIFTGASAVLSPSFGFVLAFIPAAALLARLTQSRGSTAVQKILNLLLVSLLTYLIGLPYMALMLRFVSGQALTFPSIVFSGMLVFLPGDALKIVLALILEGRLQAAMAS
;
A
#
# COMPACT_ATOMS: atom_id res chain seq x y z
N MET A 1 -1.35 -1.45 10.04
CA MET A 1 -0.82 -1.99 8.76
C MET A 1 -0.50 -3.47 8.84
N PHE A 2 0.42 -3.89 9.73
CA PHE A 2 0.84 -5.31 9.84
C PHE A 2 -0.35 -6.28 10.02
N ALA A 3 -1.24 -6.01 10.97
CA ALA A 3 -2.46 -6.79 11.17
C ALA A 3 -3.37 -6.83 9.93
N GLY A 4 -3.44 -5.73 9.16
CA GLY A 4 -4.19 -5.70 7.90
C GLY A 4 -3.59 -6.57 6.79
N GLY A 5 -2.31 -6.91 6.88
CA GLY A 5 -1.67 -7.90 6.00
C GLY A 5 -2.04 -9.34 6.33
N LEU A 6 -2.58 -9.60 7.53
CA LEU A 6 -3.10 -10.91 7.93
C LEU A 6 -4.48 -11.18 7.31
N ILE A 7 -5.26 -10.12 7.05
CA ILE A 7 -6.53 -10.21 6.33
C ILE A 7 -6.21 -10.22 4.83
N ARG A 8 -6.07 -11.43 4.29
CA ARG A 8 -5.62 -11.65 2.91
C ARG A 8 -6.46 -12.67 2.15
N ILE A 9 -6.66 -12.41 0.86
CA ILE A 9 -7.29 -13.32 -0.10
C ILE A 9 -6.22 -13.67 -1.14
N PRO A 10 -5.87 -14.95 -1.33
CA PRO A 10 -4.91 -15.36 -2.36
C PRO A 10 -5.47 -15.03 -3.75
N LEU A 11 -4.83 -14.12 -4.49
CA LEU A 11 -5.20 -13.71 -5.86
C LEU A 11 -3.95 -13.77 -6.76
N GLY A 12 -3.42 -14.97 -6.97
CA GLY A 12 -2.21 -15.18 -7.77
C GLY A 12 -0.92 -14.92 -6.98
N PRO A 13 0.15 -14.41 -7.64
CA PRO A 13 1.50 -14.32 -7.03
C PRO A 13 1.58 -13.28 -5.90
N VAL A 14 0.62 -12.35 -5.85
CA VAL A 14 0.49 -11.34 -4.80
C VAL A 14 -0.90 -11.49 -4.18
N PRO A 15 -1.01 -11.63 -2.86
CA PRO A 15 -2.32 -11.71 -2.22
C PRO A 15 -2.98 -10.32 -2.17
N PHE A 16 -4.30 -10.28 -2.31
CA PHE A 16 -5.08 -9.10 -1.94
C PHE A 16 -5.11 -8.96 -0.44
N THR A 17 -4.84 -7.76 0.09
CA THR A 17 -4.81 -7.51 1.54
C THR A 17 -5.46 -6.17 1.91
N LEU A 18 -5.81 -6.01 3.19
CA LEU A 18 -6.20 -4.71 3.77
C LEU A 18 -4.98 -3.86 4.17
N GLN A 19 -3.77 -4.37 4.01
CA GLN A 19 -2.53 -3.68 4.36
C GLN A 19 -2.43 -2.31 3.71
N THR A 20 -2.69 -2.22 2.40
CA THR A 20 -2.66 -0.98 1.61
C THR A 20 -3.62 0.08 2.16
N MET A 21 -4.82 -0.32 2.61
CA MET A 21 -5.79 0.61 3.19
C MET A 21 -5.24 1.28 4.46
N PHE A 22 -4.58 0.51 5.33
CA PHE A 22 -3.97 1.07 6.54
C PHE A 22 -2.75 1.94 6.25
N VAL A 23 -2.02 1.68 5.16
CA VAL A 23 -0.94 2.56 4.68
C VAL A 23 -1.53 3.91 4.27
N TRP A 24 -2.60 3.90 3.48
CA TRP A 24 -3.30 5.11 3.10
C TRP A 24 -3.88 5.87 4.27
N LEU A 25 -4.53 5.18 5.22
CA LEU A 25 -5.02 5.81 6.46
C LEU A 25 -3.89 6.49 7.26
N SER A 26 -2.70 5.88 7.31
CA SER A 26 -1.56 6.53 7.98
C SER A 26 -1.13 7.80 7.28
N GLY A 27 -1.16 7.83 5.94
CA GLY A 27 -0.90 9.04 5.18
C GLY A 27 -1.98 10.09 5.39
N LEU A 28 -3.26 9.71 5.42
CA LEU A 28 -4.35 10.66 5.62
C LEU A 28 -4.42 11.26 7.03
N LEU A 29 -3.99 10.51 8.06
CA LEU A 29 -4.18 10.89 9.47
C LEU A 29 -2.93 11.41 10.17
N LEU A 30 -1.73 11.04 9.74
CA LEU A 30 -0.49 11.33 10.43
C LEU A 30 0.34 12.39 9.70
N THR A 31 1.31 12.98 10.42
CA THR A 31 2.33 13.82 9.79
C THR A 31 3.25 12.98 8.89
N PRO A 32 3.95 13.58 7.91
CA PRO A 32 4.86 12.83 7.03
C PRO A 32 5.90 11.99 7.77
N ALA A 33 6.46 12.52 8.85
CA ALA A 33 7.39 11.78 9.70
C ALA A 33 6.72 10.59 10.39
N ALA A 34 5.55 10.80 11.01
CA ALA A 34 4.84 9.74 11.71
C ALA A 34 4.32 8.64 10.75
N ALA A 35 3.82 9.00 9.56
CA ALA A 35 3.43 8.04 8.52
C ALA A 35 4.63 7.20 8.04
N THR A 36 5.80 7.83 7.88
CA THR A 36 7.05 7.14 7.53
C THR A 36 7.47 6.16 8.64
N TYR A 37 7.45 6.59 9.90
CA TYR A 37 7.80 5.69 11.01
C TYR A 37 6.81 4.54 11.18
N ALA A 38 5.51 4.78 10.99
CA ALA A 38 4.49 3.73 11.04
C ALA A 38 4.68 2.68 9.94
N THR A 39 5.02 3.10 8.73
CA THR A 39 5.31 2.19 7.61
C THR A 39 6.63 1.46 7.76
N LEU A 40 7.67 2.11 8.29
CA LEU A 40 8.94 1.46 8.62
C LEU A 40 8.77 0.40 9.71
N LEU A 41 8.05 0.71 10.79
CA LEU A 41 7.72 -0.26 11.83
C LEU A 41 6.98 -1.46 11.24
N HIS A 42 6.02 -1.20 10.34
CA HIS A 42 5.32 -2.26 9.62
C HIS A 42 6.27 -3.16 8.80
N LEU A 43 7.23 -2.59 8.08
CA LEU A 43 8.25 -3.34 7.35
C LEU A 43 9.11 -4.17 8.31
N MET A 44 9.58 -3.58 9.42
CA MET A 44 10.37 -4.28 10.44
C MET A 44 9.61 -5.46 11.03
N LEU A 45 8.34 -5.28 11.38
CA LEU A 45 7.49 -6.37 11.86
C LEU A 45 7.37 -7.49 10.80
N LYS A 46 7.21 -7.15 9.52
CA LYS A 46 7.19 -8.14 8.44
C LYS A 46 8.47 -8.98 8.42
N LEU A 47 9.64 -8.33 8.54
CA LEU A 47 10.94 -9.01 8.56
C LEU A 47 11.15 -9.85 9.82
N ILE A 48 10.70 -9.40 11.00
CA ILE A 48 10.84 -10.15 12.24
C ILE A 48 10.00 -11.43 12.20
N PHE A 49 8.73 -11.33 11.79
CA PHE A 49 7.81 -12.46 11.81
C PHE A 49 7.98 -13.44 10.65
N THR A 50 8.46 -12.96 9.49
CA THR A 50 8.64 -13.81 8.29
C THR A 50 10.10 -14.21 8.08
N GLY A 51 11.05 -13.44 8.61
CA GLY A 51 12.49 -13.57 8.35
C GLY A 51 12.95 -12.89 7.07
N ALA A 52 14.25 -13.01 6.77
CA ALA A 52 14.87 -12.43 5.57
C ALA A 52 14.30 -12.99 4.26
N SER A 53 13.69 -14.18 4.28
CA SER A 53 12.98 -14.78 3.15
C SER A 53 11.79 -13.92 2.67
N ALA A 54 11.27 -13.01 3.50
CA ALA A 54 10.25 -12.06 3.10
C ALA A 54 10.65 -11.22 1.87
N VAL A 55 11.95 -10.93 1.73
CA VAL A 55 12.50 -10.18 0.60
C VAL A 55 12.33 -10.97 -0.70
N LEU A 56 12.40 -12.30 -0.66
CA LEU A 56 12.21 -13.12 -1.85
C LEU A 56 10.74 -13.21 -2.31
N SER A 57 9.80 -12.66 -1.53
CA SER A 57 8.38 -12.64 -1.91
C SER A 57 8.13 -11.62 -3.03
N PRO A 58 7.38 -11.99 -4.09
CA PRO A 58 6.96 -11.04 -5.13
C PRO A 58 6.19 -9.83 -4.59
N SER A 59 5.51 -9.98 -3.45
CA SER A 59 4.75 -8.91 -2.79
C SER A 59 5.61 -7.89 -2.03
N PHE A 60 6.90 -8.18 -1.80
CA PHE A 60 7.74 -7.37 -0.92
C PHE A 60 8.01 -5.97 -1.49
N GLY A 61 8.13 -5.85 -2.81
CA GLY A 61 8.30 -4.56 -3.48
C GLY A 61 7.18 -3.56 -3.21
N PHE A 62 5.93 -4.03 -3.09
CA PHE A 62 4.80 -3.18 -2.70
C PHE A 62 4.94 -2.67 -1.26
N VAL A 63 5.47 -3.50 -0.36
CA VAL A 63 5.75 -3.10 1.03
C VAL A 63 6.84 -2.05 1.11
N LEU A 64 7.89 -2.17 0.28
CA LEU A 64 8.91 -1.12 0.16
C LEU A 64 8.31 0.19 -0.37
N ALA A 65 7.43 0.09 -1.37
CA ALA A 65 6.78 1.25 -1.97
C ALA A 65 5.83 1.99 -1.01
N PHE A 66 5.30 1.30 0.01
CA PHE A 66 4.43 1.91 1.02
C PHE A 66 5.11 3.01 1.83
N ILE A 67 6.43 2.97 2.01
CA ILE A 67 7.17 3.98 2.78
C ILE A 67 7.08 5.35 2.08
N PRO A 68 7.57 5.53 0.83
CA PRO A 68 7.43 6.80 0.12
C PRO A 68 5.97 7.15 -0.17
N ALA A 69 5.10 6.16 -0.42
CA ALA A 69 3.67 6.39 -0.65
C ALA A 69 2.98 7.04 0.57
N ALA A 70 3.20 6.52 1.78
CA ALA A 70 2.60 7.07 2.99
C ALA A 70 3.14 8.46 3.33
N ALA A 71 4.46 8.65 3.19
CA ALA A 71 5.11 9.94 3.43
C ALA A 71 4.60 11.02 2.45
N LEU A 72 4.47 10.67 1.17
CA LEU A 72 3.96 11.57 0.13
C LEU A 72 2.49 11.89 0.37
N LEU A 73 1.65 10.88 0.65
CA LEU A 73 0.24 11.09 0.94
C LEU A 73 0.06 12.04 2.12
N ALA A 74 0.76 11.78 3.24
CA ALA A 74 0.75 12.66 4.40
C ALA A 74 1.13 14.09 4.06
N ARG A 75 2.18 14.30 3.25
CA ARG A 75 2.59 15.64 2.86
C ARG A 75 1.54 16.34 2.01
N LEU A 76 0.88 15.61 1.10
CA LEU A 76 -0.15 16.16 0.21
C LEU A 76 -1.47 16.45 0.93
N THR A 77 -1.77 15.75 2.03
CA THR A 77 -3.01 15.90 2.81
C THR A 77 -2.81 16.61 4.15
N GLN A 78 -1.59 17.07 4.47
CA GLN A 78 -1.27 17.75 5.73
C GLN A 78 -2.00 19.10 5.88
N SER A 79 -2.31 19.76 4.76
CA SER A 79 -2.97 21.07 4.79
C SER A 79 -4.44 20.94 5.20
N ARG A 80 -4.86 21.76 6.17
CA ARG A 80 -6.28 21.87 6.53
C ARG A 80 -7.05 22.41 5.32
N GLY A 81 -8.01 21.63 4.81
CA GLY A 81 -8.88 22.03 3.70
C GLY A 81 -8.80 21.18 2.44
N SER A 82 -8.07 20.06 2.44
CA SER A 82 -8.12 19.13 1.30
C SER A 82 -9.53 18.61 1.09
N THR A 83 -10.10 18.87 -0.08
CA THR A 83 -11.43 18.37 -0.45
C THR A 83 -11.41 16.85 -0.63
N ALA A 84 -12.58 16.20 -0.54
CA ALA A 84 -12.68 14.76 -0.79
C ALA A 84 -12.09 14.37 -2.17
N VAL A 85 -12.33 15.20 -3.19
CA VAL A 85 -11.79 15.00 -4.55
C VAL A 85 -10.26 15.05 -4.55
N GLN A 86 -9.65 16.04 -3.89
CA GLN A 86 -8.19 16.13 -3.78
C GLN A 86 -7.59 14.92 -3.06
N LYS A 87 -8.23 14.45 -1.99
CA LYS A 87 -7.79 13.23 -1.28
C LYS A 87 -7.86 12.00 -2.18
N ILE A 88 -8.91 11.84 -2.97
CA ILE A 88 -9.03 10.75 -3.96
C ILE A 88 -7.90 10.84 -4.99
N LEU A 89 -7.63 12.02 -5.56
CA LEU A 89 -6.55 12.20 -6.53
C LEU A 89 -5.17 11.88 -5.92
N ASN A 90 -4.93 12.31 -4.68
CA ASN A 90 -3.70 11.98 -3.96
C ASN A 90 -3.57 10.47 -3.69
N LEU A 91 -4.67 9.79 -3.34
CA LEU A 91 -4.70 8.33 -3.16
C LEU A 91 -4.39 7.59 -4.47
N LEU A 92 -4.95 8.04 -5.59
CA LEU A 92 -4.65 7.49 -6.92
C LEU A 92 -3.17 7.69 -7.27
N LEU A 93 -2.62 8.88 -7.00
CA LEU A 93 -1.21 9.19 -7.23
C LEU A 93 -0.27 8.27 -6.44
N VAL A 94 -0.50 8.10 -5.13
CA VAL A 94 0.36 7.24 -4.31
C VAL A 94 0.14 5.75 -4.60
N SER A 95 -1.05 5.37 -5.08
CA SER A 95 -1.31 4.02 -5.61
C SER A 95 -0.48 3.77 -6.86
N LEU A 96 -0.43 4.72 -7.81
CA LEU A 96 0.42 4.64 -8.99
C LEU A 96 1.90 4.52 -8.61
N LEU A 97 2.36 5.33 -7.65
CA LEU A 97 3.73 5.21 -7.11
C LEU A 97 4.00 3.82 -6.54
N THR A 98 3.01 3.25 -5.84
CA THR A 98 3.10 1.88 -5.29
C THR A 98 3.27 0.86 -6.41
N TYR A 99 2.46 0.94 -7.48
CA TYR A 99 2.55 0.04 -8.62
C TYR A 99 3.85 0.21 -9.41
N LEU A 100 4.36 1.44 -9.54
CA LEU A 100 5.61 1.74 -10.25
C LEU A 100 6.83 1.06 -9.61
N ILE A 101 6.83 0.86 -8.29
CA ILE A 101 7.90 0.18 -7.56
C ILE A 101 7.58 -1.31 -7.38
N GLY A 102 6.33 -1.64 -7.07
CA GLY A 102 5.89 -3.00 -6.77
C GLY A 102 5.92 -3.92 -7.99
N LEU A 103 5.45 -3.46 -9.16
CA LEU A 103 5.39 -4.30 -10.36
C LEU A 103 6.77 -4.74 -10.87
N PRO A 104 7.78 -3.84 -11.01
CA PRO A 104 9.12 -4.27 -11.41
C PRO A 104 9.73 -5.26 -10.43
N TYR A 105 9.55 -5.02 -9.13
CA TYR A 105 10.05 -5.92 -8.09
C TYR A 105 9.40 -7.31 -8.19
N MET A 106 8.07 -7.35 -8.34
CA MET A 106 7.31 -8.59 -8.52
C MET A 106 7.82 -9.38 -9.73
N ALA A 107 8.00 -8.70 -10.87
CA ALA A 107 8.50 -9.32 -12.09
C ALA A 107 9.91 -9.90 -11.91
N LEU A 108 10.81 -9.16 -11.25
CA LEU A 108 12.16 -9.63 -10.94
C LEU A 108 12.13 -10.86 -10.03
N MET A 109 11.37 -10.82 -8.93
CA MET A 109 11.32 -11.93 -7.98
C MET A 109 10.68 -13.18 -8.59
N LEU A 110 9.61 -13.05 -9.38
CA LEU A 110 9.01 -14.20 -10.07
C LEU A 110 10.00 -14.86 -11.06
N ARG A 111 10.82 -14.05 -11.73
CA ARG A 111 11.87 -14.55 -12.61
C ARG A 111 13.00 -15.24 -11.83
N PHE A 112 13.52 -14.61 -10.78
CA PHE A 112 14.67 -15.13 -10.02
C PHE A 112 14.32 -16.34 -9.15
N VAL A 113 13.16 -16.32 -8.49
CA VAL A 113 12.79 -17.34 -7.51
C VAL A 113 12.04 -18.51 -8.16
N SER A 114 11.17 -18.23 -9.13
CA SER A 114 10.28 -19.23 -9.72
C SER A 114 10.64 -19.60 -11.17
N GLY A 115 11.66 -18.95 -11.76
CA GLY A 115 12.01 -19.13 -13.17
C GLY A 115 10.92 -18.64 -14.13
N GLN A 116 9.89 -17.96 -13.64
CA GLN A 116 8.75 -17.55 -14.44
C GLN A 116 9.02 -16.20 -15.11
N ALA A 117 9.19 -16.23 -16.43
CA ALA A 117 9.25 -15.02 -17.25
C ALA A 117 7.82 -14.62 -17.66
N LEU A 118 7.20 -13.74 -16.88
CA LEU A 118 5.91 -13.18 -17.25
C LEU A 118 6.07 -12.11 -18.34
N THR A 119 5.12 -12.09 -19.27
CA THR A 119 5.00 -11.00 -20.25
C THR A 119 4.52 -9.72 -19.57
N PHE A 120 4.79 -8.56 -20.18
CA PHE A 120 4.37 -7.27 -19.65
C PHE A 120 2.85 -7.20 -19.37
N PRO A 121 1.95 -7.64 -20.27
CA PRO A 121 0.51 -7.68 -19.99
C PRO A 121 0.15 -8.54 -18.78
N SER A 122 0.79 -9.70 -18.62
CA SER A 122 0.54 -10.59 -17.48
C SER A 122 0.97 -9.95 -16.16
N ILE A 123 2.11 -9.26 -16.13
CA ILE A 123 2.59 -8.52 -14.95
C ILE A 123 1.57 -7.45 -14.54
N VAL A 124 1.11 -6.65 -15.49
CA VAL A 124 0.15 -5.58 -15.24
C VAL A 124 -1.20 -6.15 -14.79
N PHE A 125 -1.65 -7.26 -15.40
CA PHE A 125 -2.90 -7.89 -15.01
C PHE A 125 -2.83 -8.47 -13.59
N SER A 126 -1.85 -9.34 -13.32
CA SER A 126 -1.73 -10.06 -12.04
C SER A 126 -1.29 -9.17 -10.88
N GLY A 127 -0.56 -8.09 -11.17
CA GLY A 127 0.03 -7.21 -10.16
C GLY A 127 -0.70 -5.89 -9.95
N MET A 128 -1.66 -5.53 -10.81
CA MET A 128 -2.37 -4.24 -10.72
C MET A 128 -3.85 -4.35 -11.05
N LEU A 129 -4.23 -4.81 -12.25
CA LEU A 129 -5.62 -4.73 -12.70
C LEU A 129 -6.59 -5.52 -11.82
N VAL A 130 -6.20 -6.71 -11.37
CA VAL A 130 -7.01 -7.54 -10.46
C VAL A 130 -7.27 -6.84 -9.12
N PHE A 131 -6.40 -5.91 -8.69
CA PHE A 131 -6.53 -5.21 -7.42
C PHE A 131 -7.33 -3.91 -7.50
N LEU A 132 -7.46 -3.30 -8.69
CA LEU A 132 -8.14 -2.01 -8.86
C LEU A 132 -9.57 -1.96 -8.30
N PRO A 133 -10.45 -2.97 -8.49
CA PRO A 133 -11.80 -2.92 -7.93
C PRO A 133 -11.79 -2.88 -6.39
N GLY A 134 -10.92 -3.66 -5.76
CA GLY A 134 -10.80 -3.68 -4.31
C GLY A 134 -10.07 -2.46 -3.76
N ASP A 135 -9.18 -1.85 -4.53
CA ASP A 135 -8.53 -0.58 -4.18
C ASP A 135 -9.52 0.59 -4.22
N ALA A 136 -10.44 0.62 -5.19
CA ALA A 136 -11.53 1.59 -5.22
C ALA A 136 -12.39 1.50 -3.95
N LEU A 137 -12.73 0.28 -3.52
CA LEU A 137 -13.46 0.06 -2.26
C LEU A 137 -12.65 0.54 -1.04
N LYS A 138 -11.35 0.20 -0.98
CA LYS A 138 -10.47 0.64 0.10
C LYS A 138 -10.31 2.16 0.17
N ILE A 139 -10.30 2.87 -0.97
CA ILE A 139 -10.28 4.33 -1.01
C ILE A 139 -11.52 4.90 -0.33
N VAL A 140 -12.71 4.41 -0.69
CA VAL A 140 -13.97 4.84 -0.07
C VAL A 140 -13.95 4.60 1.44
N LEU A 141 -13.56 3.39 1.86
CA LEU A 141 -13.47 3.04 3.28
C LEU A 141 -12.43 3.89 4.03
N ALA A 142 -11.27 4.14 3.43
CA ALA A 142 -10.23 4.96 4.05
C ALA A 142 -10.69 6.40 4.28
N LEU A 143 -11.42 7.00 3.33
CA LEU A 143 -11.96 8.36 3.48
C LEU A 143 -13.06 8.44 4.54
N ILE A 144 -13.95 7.44 4.59
CA ILE A 144 -14.99 7.36 5.64
C ILE A 144 -14.33 7.25 7.02
N LEU A 145 -13.38 6.32 7.17
CA LEU A 145 -12.67 6.10 8.42
C LEU A 145 -11.84 7.32 8.84
N GLU A 146 -11.18 7.97 7.89
CA GLU A 146 -10.43 9.20 8.17
C GLU A 146 -11.33 10.28 8.77
N GLY A 147 -12.47 10.58 8.16
CA GLY A 147 -13.40 11.59 8.68
C GLY A 147 -13.93 11.25 10.08
N ARG A 148 -14.20 9.98 10.36
CA ARG A 148 -14.65 9.52 11.69
C ARG A 148 -13.55 9.63 12.74
N LEU A 149 -12.32 9.22 12.39
CA LEU A 149 -11.18 9.25 13.30
C LEU A 149 -10.72 10.68 13.60
N GLN A 150 -10.72 11.57 12.62
CA GLN A 150 -10.41 12.99 12.85
C GLN A 150 -11.42 13.64 13.80
N ALA A 151 -12.71 13.34 13.64
CA ALA A 151 -13.75 13.83 14.55
C ALA A 151 -13.53 13.33 15.98
N ALA A 152 -13.21 12.03 16.15
CA ALA A 152 -12.96 11.43 17.45
C ALA A 152 -11.63 11.89 18.12
N MET A 153 -10.64 12.31 17.33
CA MET A 153 -9.39 12.87 17.84
C MET A 153 -9.51 14.36 18.23
N ALA A 154 -10.56 15.03 17.76
CA ALA A 154 -10.84 16.43 18.06
C ALA A 154 -11.80 16.64 19.23
N SER A 155 -12.44 15.55 19.72
CA SER A 155 -13.31 15.50 20.90
C SER A 155 -12.52 15.11 22.15
#